data_AF-A0A8J8DR62-F1
#
_entry.id   AF-A0A8J8DR62-F1
#
_cell.length_a   1.000
_cell.length_b   1.000
_cell.length_c   1.000
_cell.angle_alpha   90.00
_cell.angle_beta   90.00
_cell.angle_gamma   90.00
#
_symmetry.space_group_name_H-M   'P 1'
#
loop_
_entity.id
_entity.type
_entity.pdbx_description
1 polymer ?
#
loop_
_entity_poly.entity_id
_entity_poly.type
_entity_poly.pdbx_seq_one_letter_code
_entity_poly.pdbx_strand_id
1 'polypeptide(L)'
;ERGNLKLDPVYDVAEKISRGLEKGDIVITEATMPPGTTESLIPILEKSGLKLGEFGLAHAPERTMTGTAIRDITGQYPKIVGASDKKTLEAVIGIYETINRKGVIPMSSIKAAEAVKVFEGVYRDVNIALANELAVWCEEHGLDALEVF
;
A
#
# COMPACT_ATOMS: atom_id res chain seq x y z
N GLU A 1 20.20 10.74 8.50
CA GLU A 1 20.23 11.23 7.11
C GLU A 1 18.84 11.11 6.52
N ARG A 2 18.38 12.11 5.76
CA ARG A 2 17.12 12.01 5.02
C ARG A 2 17.28 10.90 3.97
N GLY A 3 16.35 9.95 3.93
CA GLY A 3 16.35 8.86 2.94
C GLY A 3 16.53 7.44 3.49
N ASN A 4 16.93 7.27 4.76
CA ASN A 4 16.98 5.92 5.35
C ASN A 4 15.60 5.50 5.83
N LEU A 5 14.99 4.55 5.11
CA LEU A 5 13.75 3.92 5.48
C LEU A 5 13.92 3.18 6.82
N LYS A 6 13.07 3.48 7.80
CA LYS A 6 13.04 2.80 9.09
C LYS A 6 11.88 1.82 9.13
N LEU A 7 12.19 0.53 9.05
CA LEU A 7 11.21 -0.55 9.12
C LEU A 7 11.13 -1.20 10.51
N ASP A 8 11.98 -0.79 11.46
CA ASP A 8 11.99 -1.32 12.83
C ASP A 8 10.59 -1.38 13.46
N PRO A 9 9.74 -0.32 13.36
CA PRO A 9 8.40 -0.38 13.92
C PRO A 9 7.51 -1.47 13.30
N VAL A 10 7.70 -1.79 12.01
CA VAL A 10 6.94 -2.83 11.31
C VAL A 10 7.39 -4.21 11.81
N TYR A 11 8.70 -4.42 11.94
CA TYR A 11 9.26 -5.67 12.45
C TYR A 11 8.88 -5.89 13.93
N ASP A 12 8.93 -4.86 14.76
CA ASP A 12 8.51 -4.91 16.16
C ASP A 12 7.04 -5.31 16.31
N VAL A 13 6.17 -4.78 15.44
CA VAL A 13 4.75 -5.15 15.42
C VAL A 13 4.57 -6.59 14.94
N ALA A 14 5.29 -7.02 13.91
CA ALA A 14 5.25 -8.41 13.43
C ALA A 14 5.68 -9.40 14.52
N GLU A 15 6.71 -9.09 15.32
CA GLU A 15 7.13 -9.93 16.45
C GLU A 15 6.10 -10.00 17.57
N LYS A 16 5.31 -8.94 17.78
CA LYS A 16 4.21 -8.95 18.75
C LYS A 16 3.04 -9.79 18.23
N ILE A 17 2.69 -9.64 16.95
CA ILE A 17 1.64 -10.43 16.30
C ILE A 17 2.00 -11.92 16.35
N SER A 18 3.25 -12.30 16.07
CA SER A 18 3.66 -13.71 16.05
C SER A 18 3.46 -14.44 17.39
N ARG A 19 3.37 -13.73 18.52
CA ARG A 19 3.16 -14.33 19.85
C ARG A 19 1.71 -14.72 20.11
N GLY A 20 0.76 -14.17 19.36
CA GLY A 20 -0.67 -14.44 19.50
C GLY A 20 -1.33 -14.89 18.20
N LEU A 21 -0.54 -15.28 17.20
CA LEU A 21 -1.04 -15.70 15.90
C LEU A 21 -1.61 -17.13 15.98
N GLU A 22 -2.86 -17.29 15.57
CA GLU A 22 -3.56 -18.57 15.54
C GLU A 22 -3.79 -19.07 14.10
N LYS A 23 -4.07 -20.37 13.97
CA LYS A 23 -4.37 -20.98 12.67
C LYS A 23 -5.67 -20.41 12.11
N GLY A 24 -5.61 -19.88 10.89
CA GLY A 24 -6.72 -19.25 10.20
C GLY A 24 -6.69 -17.71 10.28
N ASP A 25 -5.83 -17.13 11.11
CA ASP A 25 -5.66 -15.68 11.16
C ASP A 25 -5.11 -15.13 9.84
N ILE A 26 -5.43 -13.86 9.56
CA ILE A 26 -4.89 -13.13 8.42
C ILE A 26 -4.20 -11.86 8.93
N VAL A 27 -2.92 -11.72 8.61
CA VAL A 27 -2.15 -10.50 8.88
C VAL A 27 -2.22 -9.60 7.64
N ILE A 28 -2.75 -8.38 7.81
CA ILE A 28 -2.89 -7.40 6.72
C ILE A 28 -1.97 -6.22 7.00
N THR A 29 -1.06 -5.92 6.09
CA THR A 29 -0.24 -4.71 6.14
C THR A 29 -0.90 -3.59 5.33
N GLU A 30 -0.98 -2.38 5.88
CA GLU A 30 -1.55 -1.21 5.19
C GLU A 30 -0.54 -0.06 5.01
N ALA A 31 0.58 -0.12 5.73
CA ALA A 31 1.62 0.90 5.67
C ALA A 31 2.28 0.95 4.28
N THR A 32 2.64 2.15 3.84
CA THR A 32 3.45 2.31 2.63
C THR A 32 4.86 1.79 2.90
N MET A 33 5.27 0.77 2.16
CA MET A 33 6.57 0.10 2.31
C MET A 33 7.14 -0.26 0.92
N PRO A 34 8.46 -0.49 0.81
CA PRO A 34 9.06 -0.99 -0.43
C PRO A 34 8.44 -2.33 -0.87
N PRO A 35 8.29 -2.57 -2.18
CA PRO A 35 7.83 -3.86 -2.67
C PRO A 35 8.72 -5.01 -2.18
N GLY A 36 8.10 -6.05 -1.62
CA GLY A 36 8.73 -7.19 -0.97
C GLY A 36 8.81 -7.10 0.56
N THR A 37 8.41 -5.98 1.17
CA THR A 37 8.51 -5.81 2.63
C THR A 37 7.51 -6.68 3.37
N THR A 38 6.28 -6.80 2.88
CA THR A 38 5.25 -7.62 3.54
C THR A 38 5.67 -9.09 3.56
N GLU A 39 6.20 -9.62 2.45
CA GLU A 39 6.72 -10.99 2.37
C GLU A 39 7.95 -11.19 3.27
N SER A 40 8.76 -10.16 3.52
CA SER A 40 9.91 -10.25 4.44
C SER A 40 9.50 -10.45 5.90
N LEU A 41 8.22 -10.23 6.25
CA LEU A 41 7.68 -10.50 7.58
C LEU A 41 7.42 -11.98 7.84
N ILE A 42 7.37 -12.83 6.80
CA ILE A 42 7.05 -14.26 6.93
C ILE A 42 7.92 -14.95 7.98
N PRO A 43 9.27 -14.85 7.95
CA PRO A 43 10.11 -15.53 8.95
C PRO A 43 9.88 -15.05 10.39
N ILE A 44 9.41 -13.81 10.57
CA ILE A 44 9.07 -13.26 11.89
C ILE A 44 7.73 -13.84 12.36
N LEU A 45 6.72 -13.85 11.49
CA LEU A 45 5.39 -14.37 11.79
C LEU A 45 5.41 -15.89 12.04
N GLU A 46 6.27 -16.63 11.33
CA GLU A 46 6.45 -18.08 11.54
C GLU A 46 7.13 -18.43 12.87
N LYS A 47 7.67 -17.45 13.63
CA LYS A 47 8.10 -17.68 15.03
C LYS A 47 6.93 -18.09 15.94
N SER A 48 5.68 -17.93 15.50
CA SER A 48 4.47 -18.49 16.11
C SER A 48 4.44 -20.02 16.15
N GLY A 49 5.24 -20.68 15.30
CA GLY A 49 5.17 -22.12 15.06
C GLY A 49 4.24 -22.51 13.91
N LEU A 50 3.45 -21.56 13.37
CA LEU A 50 2.62 -21.75 12.18
C LEU A 50 3.43 -21.49 10.91
N LYS A 51 2.99 -22.09 9.80
CA LYS A 51 3.52 -21.80 8.46
C LYS A 51 2.58 -20.93 7.64
N LEU A 52 3.14 -20.16 6.70
CA LEU A 52 2.32 -19.43 5.74
C LEU A 52 1.40 -20.42 4.98
N GLY A 53 0.11 -20.10 4.93
CA GLY A 53 -0.95 -21.02 4.47
C GLY A 53 -1.75 -21.66 5.62
N GLU A 54 -1.17 -21.74 6.82
CA GLU A 54 -1.93 -21.94 8.07
C GLU A 54 -2.44 -20.62 8.64
N PHE A 55 -1.69 -19.53 8.41
CA PHE A 55 -2.16 -18.15 8.50
C PHE A 55 -2.08 -17.50 7.11
N GLY A 56 -2.90 -16.50 6.86
CA GLY A 56 -2.90 -15.69 5.65
C GLY A 56 -2.05 -14.42 5.81
N LEU A 57 -1.47 -13.95 4.71
CA LEU A 57 -0.76 -12.68 4.65
C LEU A 57 -1.29 -11.85 3.49
N ALA A 58 -1.54 -10.57 3.71
CA ALA A 58 -2.00 -9.66 2.68
C ALA A 58 -1.41 -8.26 2.84
N HIS A 59 -1.40 -7.52 1.74
CA HIS A 59 -1.12 -6.10 1.72
C HIS A 59 -2.29 -5.35 1.08
N ALA A 60 -2.77 -4.31 1.76
CA ALA A 60 -3.91 -3.51 1.35
C ALA A 60 -3.62 -2.02 1.60
N PRO A 61 -2.84 -1.35 0.73
CA PRO A 61 -2.32 -0.02 1.01
C PRO A 61 -3.45 1.00 1.17
N GLU A 62 -3.28 1.91 2.13
CA GLU A 62 -4.27 2.96 2.36
C GLU A 62 -4.11 4.14 1.37
N ARG A 63 -5.24 4.70 0.93
CA ARG A 63 -5.32 5.78 -0.08
C ARG A 63 -6.17 6.94 0.45
N THR A 64 -5.73 7.51 1.58
CA THR A 64 -6.40 8.63 2.24
C THR A 64 -5.68 9.95 2.05
N MET A 65 -6.45 11.03 2.17
CA MET A 65 -5.96 12.39 2.30
C MET A 65 -6.44 13.00 3.62
N THR A 66 -5.58 13.83 4.22
CA THR A 66 -5.90 14.54 5.46
C THR A 66 -7.17 15.38 5.26
N GLY A 67 -8.12 15.26 6.18
CA GLY A 67 -9.42 15.94 6.12
C GLY A 67 -10.51 15.18 5.35
N THR A 68 -10.18 14.10 4.64
CA THR A 68 -11.17 13.34 3.85
C THR A 68 -11.11 11.82 4.05
N ALA A 69 -10.37 11.33 5.05
CA ALA A 69 -10.11 9.92 5.27
C ALA A 69 -11.36 9.01 5.24
N ILE A 70 -12.46 9.39 5.92
CA ILE A 70 -13.69 8.59 5.93
C ILE A 70 -14.26 8.45 4.51
N ARG A 71 -14.36 9.56 3.77
CA ARG A 71 -14.83 9.54 2.37
C ARG A 71 -13.90 8.69 1.50
N ASP A 72 -12.60 8.82 1.72
CA ASP A 72 -11.60 8.16 0.90
C ASP A 72 -11.64 6.63 1.08
N ILE A 73 -11.68 6.16 2.33
CA ILE A 73 -11.78 4.74 2.71
C ILE A 73 -13.12 4.14 2.25
N THR A 74 -14.22 4.88 2.40
CA THR A 74 -15.57 4.33 2.19
C THR A 74 -16.04 4.34 0.74
N GLY A 75 -15.42 5.12 -0.15
CA GLY A 75 -15.87 5.12 -1.54
C GLY A 75 -15.28 6.15 -2.50
N GLN A 76 -14.26 6.92 -2.13
CA GLN A 76 -13.62 7.79 -3.13
C GLN A 76 -12.79 6.98 -4.13
N TYR A 77 -12.11 5.93 -3.66
CA TYR A 77 -11.24 5.08 -4.47
C TYR A 77 -11.51 3.61 -4.13
N PRO A 78 -11.43 2.68 -5.10
CA PRO A 78 -11.45 1.26 -4.79
C PRO A 78 -10.22 0.89 -3.96
N LYS A 79 -10.37 -0.07 -3.04
CA LYS A 79 -9.25 -0.60 -2.24
C LYS A 79 -8.40 -1.53 -3.11
N ILE A 80 -7.09 -1.46 -2.95
CA ILE A 80 -6.15 -2.40 -3.59
C ILE A 80 -5.85 -3.51 -2.60
N VAL A 81 -5.85 -4.77 -3.04
CA VAL A 81 -5.50 -5.91 -2.18
C VAL A 81 -4.62 -6.90 -2.95
N GLY A 82 -3.50 -7.30 -2.37
CA GLY A 82 -2.72 -8.47 -2.79
C GLY A 82 -2.55 -9.41 -1.61
N ALA A 83 -2.57 -10.73 -1.84
CA ALA A 83 -2.51 -11.71 -0.75
C ALA A 83 -1.62 -12.92 -1.10
N SER A 84 -1.27 -13.70 -0.08
CA SER A 84 -0.40 -14.88 -0.14
C SER A 84 -0.98 -16.01 -1.00
N ASP A 85 -2.30 -16.12 -1.02
CA ASP A 85 -3.03 -17.17 -1.72
C ASP A 85 -4.47 -16.71 -2.02
N LYS A 86 -5.18 -17.49 -2.83
CA LYS A 86 -6.53 -17.18 -3.29
C LYS A 86 -7.55 -17.13 -2.13
N LYS A 87 -7.44 -18.02 -1.14
CA LYS A 87 -8.38 -18.07 -0.01
C LYS A 87 -8.22 -16.83 0.88
N THR A 88 -6.98 -16.45 1.15
CA THR A 88 -6.66 -15.21 1.87
C THR A 88 -7.15 -13.99 1.09
N LEU A 89 -6.95 -13.96 -0.22
CA LEU A 89 -7.43 -12.87 -1.07
C LEU A 89 -8.95 -12.70 -0.99
N GLU A 90 -9.70 -13.78 -1.15
CA GLU A 90 -11.17 -13.76 -1.08
C GLU A 90 -11.68 -13.27 0.29
N ALA A 91 -11.07 -13.74 1.38
CA ALA A 91 -11.42 -13.30 2.73
C ALA A 91 -11.15 -11.80 2.93
N VAL A 92 -10.00 -11.30 2.49
CA VAL A 92 -9.63 -9.88 2.62
C VAL A 92 -10.50 -8.98 1.73
N ILE A 93 -10.85 -9.43 0.52
CA ILE A 93 -11.83 -8.75 -0.34
C ILE A 93 -13.16 -8.62 0.42
N GLY A 94 -13.66 -9.73 0.98
CA GLY A 94 -14.91 -9.72 1.73
C GLY A 94 -14.91 -8.73 2.89
N ILE A 95 -13.78 -8.60 3.62
CA ILE A 95 -13.63 -7.59 4.68
C ILE A 95 -13.79 -6.17 4.11
N TYR A 96 -12.98 -5.82 3.09
CA TYR A 96 -12.95 -4.45 2.58
C TYR A 96 -14.19 -4.05 1.79
N GLU A 97 -14.89 -4.99 1.16
CA GLU A 97 -16.17 -4.71 0.47
C GLU A 97 -17.29 -4.33 1.43
N THR A 98 -17.22 -4.70 2.72
CA THR A 98 -18.18 -4.21 3.73
C THR A 98 -18.03 -2.72 4.03
N ILE A 99 -16.86 -2.15 3.75
CA ILE A 99 -16.50 -0.77 4.11
C ILE A 99 -16.45 0.12 2.85
N ASN A 100 -15.88 -0.38 1.76
CA ASN A 100 -15.60 0.38 0.55
C ASN A 100 -16.66 0.13 -0.53
N ARG A 101 -17.51 1.13 -0.77
CA ARG A 101 -18.61 1.08 -1.75
C ARG A 101 -18.15 0.99 -3.20
N LYS A 102 -16.90 1.36 -3.51
CA LYS A 102 -16.29 1.19 -4.83
C LYS A 102 -15.68 -0.20 -5.02
N GLY A 103 -15.72 -1.04 -4.00
CA GLY A 103 -15.21 -2.40 -4.02
C GLY A 103 -13.69 -2.47 -3.93
N VAL A 104 -13.17 -3.63 -4.34
CA VAL A 104 -11.75 -3.99 -4.23
C VAL A 104 -11.21 -4.34 -5.62
N ILE A 105 -10.00 -3.88 -5.92
CA ILE A 105 -9.22 -4.34 -7.07
C ILE A 105 -8.16 -5.33 -6.57
N PRO A 106 -8.30 -6.64 -6.87
CA PRO A 106 -7.32 -7.63 -6.51
C PRO A 106 -6.07 -7.56 -7.39
N MET A 107 -4.91 -7.66 -6.78
CA MET A 107 -3.61 -7.73 -7.42
C MET A 107 -3.14 -9.18 -7.54
N SER A 108 -2.26 -9.44 -8.51
CA SER A 108 -1.71 -10.78 -8.76
C SER A 108 -0.77 -11.28 -7.66
N SER A 109 -0.26 -10.40 -6.80
CA SER A 109 0.59 -10.73 -5.66
C SER A 109 0.59 -9.61 -4.62
N ILE A 110 1.05 -9.92 -3.41
CA ILE A 110 1.34 -8.93 -2.35
C ILE A 110 2.28 -7.84 -2.88
N LYS A 111 3.36 -8.24 -3.56
CA LYS A 111 4.37 -7.33 -4.11
C LYS A 111 3.80 -6.38 -5.16
N ALA A 112 2.87 -6.86 -5.98
CA ALA A 112 2.16 -6.01 -6.93
C ALA A 112 1.30 -4.95 -6.22
N ALA A 113 0.60 -5.31 -5.13
CA ALA A 113 -0.16 -4.35 -4.33
C ALA A 113 0.74 -3.28 -3.68
N GLU A 114 1.91 -3.67 -3.16
CA GLU A 114 2.89 -2.72 -2.61
C GLU A 114 3.40 -1.77 -3.69
N ALA A 115 3.70 -2.30 -4.88
CA ALA A 115 4.19 -1.53 -6.01
C ALA A 115 3.18 -0.48 -6.48
N VAL A 116 1.87 -0.78 -6.48
CA VAL A 116 0.84 0.20 -6.84
C VAL A 116 1.00 1.48 -6.02
N LYS A 117 1.14 1.36 -4.70
CA LYS A 117 1.23 2.54 -3.83
C LYS A 117 2.47 3.38 -4.10
N VAL A 118 3.62 2.73 -4.30
CA VAL A 118 4.89 3.42 -4.58
C VAL A 118 4.85 4.07 -5.95
N PHE A 119 4.35 3.36 -6.98
CA PHE A 119 4.36 3.83 -8.36
C PHE A 119 3.35 4.96 -8.59
N GLU A 120 2.22 4.97 -7.90
CA GLU A 120 1.31 6.14 -7.87
C GLU A 120 2.03 7.40 -7.40
N GLY A 121 2.89 7.27 -6.38
CA GLY A 121 3.71 8.37 -5.86
C GLY A 121 4.75 8.83 -6.87
N VAL A 122 5.51 7.89 -7.44
CA VAL A 122 6.53 8.19 -8.47
C VAL A 122 5.91 8.87 -9.68
N TYR A 123 4.77 8.35 -10.18
CA TYR A 123 4.07 8.94 -11.30
C TYR A 123 3.71 10.40 -11.03
N ARG A 124 3.14 10.70 -9.84
CA ARG A 124 2.80 12.07 -9.46
C ARG A 124 4.03 12.96 -9.37
N ASP A 125 5.08 12.50 -8.70
CA ASP A 125 6.30 13.28 -8.45
C ASP A 125 7.00 13.67 -9.76
N VAL A 126 7.15 12.71 -10.68
CA VAL A 126 7.74 12.96 -12.01
C VAL A 126 6.91 13.92 -12.84
N ASN A 127 5.58 13.82 -12.82
CA ASN A 127 4.72 14.77 -13.55
C ASN A 127 4.80 16.18 -12.97
N ILE A 128 4.89 16.33 -11.64
CA ILE A 128 5.09 17.64 -11.01
C ILE A 128 6.46 18.22 -11.40
N ALA A 129 7.53 17.41 -11.35
CA ALA A 129 8.86 17.84 -11.75
C ALA A 129 8.87 18.28 -13.23
N LEU A 130 8.25 17.51 -14.12
CA LEU A 130 8.14 17.87 -15.53
C LEU A 130 7.37 19.18 -15.73
N ALA A 131 6.22 19.35 -15.05
CA ALA A 131 5.45 20.59 -15.12
C ALA A 131 6.28 21.80 -14.63
N ASN A 132 7.08 21.63 -13.58
CA ASN A 132 7.97 22.67 -13.08
C ASN A 132 9.06 23.04 -14.09
N GLU A 133 9.73 22.06 -14.70
CA GLU A 133 10.78 22.32 -15.72
C GLU A 133 10.21 23.04 -16.94
N LEU A 134 9.03 22.65 -17.40
CA LEU A 134 8.35 23.32 -18.51
C LEU A 134 7.88 24.74 -18.13
N ALA A 135 7.47 24.97 -16.88
CA ALA A 135 7.11 26.31 -16.41
C ALA A 135 8.32 27.27 -16.39
N VAL A 136 9.51 26.78 -15.98
CA VAL A 136 10.76 27.55 -16.07
C VAL A 136 11.06 27.90 -17.52
N TRP A 137 10.92 26.94 -18.44
CA TRP A 137 11.10 27.22 -19.86
C TRP A 137 10.10 28.28 -20.39
N CYS A 138 8.83 28.21 -20.00
CA CYS A 138 7.83 29.22 -20.36
C CYS A 138 8.25 30.63 -19.91
N GLU A 139 8.73 30.77 -18.66
CA GLU A 139 9.21 32.04 -18.12
C GLU A 139 10.38 32.62 -18.94
N GLU A 140 11.35 31.78 -19.31
CA GLU A 140 12.49 32.17 -20.15
C GLU A 140 12.09 32.64 -21.55
N HIS A 141 10.90 32.25 -22.03
CA HIS A 141 10.39 32.55 -23.37
C HIS A 141 9.23 33.55 -23.36
N GLY A 142 8.92 34.16 -22.21
CA GLY A 142 7.89 35.17 -22.08
C GLY A 142 6.45 34.64 -22.22
N LEU A 143 6.24 33.37 -21.88
CA LEU A 143 4.93 32.71 -21.87
C LEU A 143 4.41 32.55 -20.43
N ASP A 144 3.10 32.67 -20.23
CA ASP A 144 2.46 32.32 -18.95
C ASP A 144 2.25 30.79 -18.89
N ALA A 145 2.94 30.12 -17.97
CA ALA A 145 2.79 28.68 -17.79
C ALA A 145 1.33 28.27 -17.49
N LEU A 146 0.56 29.09 -16.77
CA LEU A 146 -0.85 28.78 -16.45
C LEU A 146 -1.78 28.92 -17.67
N GLU A 147 -1.39 29.66 -18.70
CA GLU A 147 -2.13 29.72 -19.96
C GLU A 147 -1.87 28.45 -20.81
N VAL A 148 -0.66 27.91 -20.72
CA VAL A 148 -0.20 26.78 -21.54
C VAL A 148 -0.66 25.41 -20.99
N PHE A 149 -0.80 25.28 -19.66
CA PHE A 149 -1.20 24.06 -18.93
C PHE A 149 -2.69 24.00 -18.60
#